data_AF-A0A934M786-F1
#
_entry.id   AF-A0A934M786-F1
#
_cell.length_a   1.000
_cell.length_b   1.000
_cell.length_c   1.000
_cell.angle_alpha   90.00
_cell.angle_beta   90.00
_cell.angle_gamma   90.00
#
_symmetry.space_group_name_H-M   'P 1'
#
loop_
_entity.id
_entity.type
_entity.pdbx_description
1 polymer ?
#
loop_
_entity_poly.entity_id
_entity_poly.type
_entity_poly.pdbx_seq_one_letter_code
_entity_poly.pdbx_strand_id
1 'polypeptide(L)'
;MNSLINIKDLTDLYITDVKKANILPIELVCKVESMLPELKHSMTTQTIWRTETEIRCSVLNDKDCPDKASKYHQAKLEQTVFFEQLLQLSFEYRKKQQELNIKEAEIEEIEDKLTGNLKLYEVKKLEAELNIKEIEKQELIYGLKNMQIQGKERVRELETWSKIKAELDDGSFDKDNKDSNQLVSMTRRYIQEAFNVTHMGNQSDTAGYNNIIAQFYSLCKECIARKKMDEALSYFGDSQIAEWVVQVFNLRDDK
;
A
#
# COMPACT_ATOMS: atom_id res chain seq x y z
N MET A 1 -1.18 -18.60 26.09
CA MET A 1 -1.10 -17.13 25.94
C MET A 1 0.30 -16.85 25.42
N ASN A 2 0.46 -16.77 24.09
CA ASN A 2 1.78 -16.75 23.45
C ASN A 2 2.52 -15.46 23.80
N SER A 3 3.63 -15.60 24.55
CA SER A 3 4.58 -14.52 24.73
C SER A 3 5.06 -14.08 23.35
N LEU A 4 4.83 -12.81 23.03
CA LEU A 4 5.31 -12.20 21.80
C LEU A 4 6.83 -12.18 21.85
N ILE A 5 7.49 -13.20 21.28
CA ILE A 5 8.94 -13.17 21.03
C ILE A 5 9.29 -11.83 20.36
N ASN A 6 10.22 -11.08 20.93
CA ASN A 6 10.58 -9.73 20.49
C ASN A 6 11.26 -9.81 19.11
N ILE A 7 11.01 -8.82 18.24
CA ILE A 7 11.66 -8.73 16.92
C ILE A 7 13.19 -8.72 17.05
N LYS A 8 13.73 -8.13 18.12
CA LYS A 8 15.17 -8.14 18.40
C LYS A 8 15.75 -9.54 18.60
N ASP A 9 14.98 -10.43 19.23
CA ASP A 9 15.40 -11.82 19.51
C ASP A 9 15.35 -12.68 18.24
N LEU A 10 14.49 -12.32 17.29
CA LEU A 10 14.32 -13.02 16.02
C LEU A 10 15.52 -12.83 15.08
N THR A 11 16.10 -11.63 15.00
CA THR A 11 17.26 -11.39 14.12
C THR A 11 18.50 -12.18 14.57
N ASP A 12 18.70 -12.33 15.87
CA ASP A 12 19.78 -13.17 16.41
C ASP A 12 19.56 -14.66 16.16
N LEU A 13 18.30 -15.10 16.27
CA LEU A 13 17.90 -16.45 15.90
C LEU A 13 18.16 -16.72 14.41
N TYR A 14 17.84 -15.78 13.53
CA TYR A 14 18.02 -15.95 12.09
C TYR A 14 19.48 -16.08 11.66
N ILE A 15 20.39 -15.27 12.20
CA ILE A 15 21.82 -15.45 11.88
C ILE A 15 22.33 -16.80 12.38
N THR A 16 21.85 -17.25 13.53
CA THR A 16 22.18 -18.57 14.06
C THR A 16 21.70 -19.68 13.12
N ASP A 17 20.50 -19.56 12.55
CA ASP A 17 19.97 -20.55 11.62
C ASP A 17 20.63 -20.49 10.24
N VAL A 18 20.99 -19.30 9.75
CA VAL A 18 21.84 -19.14 8.54
C VAL A 18 23.19 -19.82 8.72
N LYS A 19 23.80 -19.69 9.90
CA LYS A 19 25.04 -20.41 10.25
C LYS A 19 24.85 -21.92 10.22
N LYS A 20 23.79 -22.44 10.85
CA LYS A 20 23.49 -23.88 10.89
C LYS A 20 23.25 -24.46 9.49
N ALA A 21 22.60 -23.71 8.62
CA ALA A 21 22.31 -24.15 7.25
C ALA A 21 23.59 -24.38 6.42
N ASN A 22 24.71 -23.74 6.80
CA ASN A 22 26.01 -23.87 6.13
C ASN A 22 25.94 -23.68 4.61
N ILE A 23 25.02 -22.82 4.16
CA ILE A 23 24.80 -22.49 2.75
C ILE A 23 25.83 -21.50 2.19
N LEU A 24 26.61 -20.86 3.08
CA LEU A 24 27.60 -19.86 2.73
C LEU A 24 28.96 -20.18 3.37
N PRO A 25 30.07 -19.86 2.70
CA PRO A 25 31.40 -19.83 3.33
C PRO A 25 31.40 -18.95 4.59
N ILE A 26 32.16 -19.36 5.60
CA ILE A 26 32.22 -18.68 6.90
C ILE A 26 32.59 -17.19 6.77
N GLU A 27 33.45 -16.84 5.82
CA GLU A 27 33.84 -15.45 5.55
C GLU A 27 32.65 -14.58 5.15
N LEU A 28 31.71 -15.11 4.36
CA LEU A 28 30.51 -14.39 3.96
C LEU A 28 29.51 -14.29 5.11
N VAL A 29 29.41 -15.32 5.95
CA VAL A 29 28.59 -15.27 7.17
C VAL A 29 29.09 -14.17 8.10
N CYS A 30 30.41 -14.09 8.35
CA CYS A 30 31.01 -13.04 9.18
C CYS A 30 30.71 -11.63 8.66
N LYS A 31 30.65 -11.43 7.34
CA LYS A 31 30.25 -10.14 6.74
C LYS A 31 28.81 -9.79 7.11
N VAL A 32 27.87 -10.72 6.99
CA VAL A 32 26.47 -10.49 7.40
C VAL A 32 26.38 -10.20 8.89
N GLU A 33 27.12 -10.95 9.72
CA GLU A 33 27.16 -10.71 11.16
C GLU A 33 27.66 -9.33 11.54
N SER A 34 28.68 -8.83 10.83
CA SER A 34 29.21 -7.49 11.07
C SER A 34 28.17 -6.38 10.82
N MET A 35 27.18 -6.66 9.96
CA MET A 35 26.08 -5.74 9.63
C MET A 35 24.85 -5.94 10.55
N LEU A 36 24.84 -6.91 11.46
CA LEU A 36 23.69 -7.19 12.33
C LEU A 36 23.15 -5.96 13.08
N PRO A 37 23.98 -5.08 13.67
CA PRO A 37 23.46 -3.91 14.37
C PRO A 37 22.66 -2.98 13.45
N GLU A 38 23.14 -2.75 12.23
CA GLU A 38 22.49 -1.93 11.21
C GLU A 38 21.20 -2.59 10.69
N LEU A 39 21.24 -3.90 10.41
CA LEU A 39 20.09 -4.66 9.94
C LEU A 39 18.96 -4.70 10.98
N LYS A 40 19.30 -4.89 12.26
CA LYS A 40 18.33 -4.83 13.36
C LYS A 40 17.71 -3.44 13.45
N HIS A 41 18.52 -2.39 13.39
CA HIS A 41 18.00 -1.03 13.42
C HIS A 41 17.02 -0.80 12.26
N SER A 42 17.43 -1.14 11.04
CA SER A 42 16.62 -1.01 9.83
C SER A 42 15.30 -1.77 9.93
N MET A 43 15.32 -3.03 10.39
CA MET A 43 14.09 -3.81 10.59
C MET A 43 13.13 -3.20 11.62
N THR A 44 13.65 -2.46 12.60
CA THR A 44 12.82 -1.79 13.62
C THR A 44 12.30 -0.43 13.19
N THR A 45 12.97 0.26 12.26
CA THR A 45 12.62 1.61 11.80
C THR A 45 12.09 1.66 10.37
N GLN A 46 12.03 0.51 9.68
CA GLN A 46 11.53 0.43 8.33
C GLN A 46 10.11 0.99 8.22
N THR A 47 9.88 1.77 7.17
CA THR A 47 8.55 2.16 6.72
C THR A 47 8.20 1.26 5.53
N ILE A 48 7.18 0.42 5.66
CA ILE A 48 6.82 -0.55 4.61
C ILE A 48 6.00 0.12 3.50
N TRP A 49 5.16 1.07 3.90
CA TRP A 49 4.25 1.78 3.02
C TRP A 49 4.71 3.23 2.81
N ARG A 50 3.83 4.06 2.25
CA ARG A 50 4.19 5.44 1.92
C ARG A 50 4.35 6.28 3.18
N THR A 51 5.29 7.19 3.13
CA THR A 51 5.38 8.29 4.10
C THR A 51 4.21 9.26 3.90
N GLU A 52 3.92 10.09 4.91
CA GLU A 52 2.91 11.14 4.79
C GLU A 52 3.22 12.10 3.63
N THR A 53 4.50 12.40 3.38
CA THR A 53 4.94 13.22 2.24
C THR A 53 4.60 12.57 0.90
N GLU A 54 4.88 11.28 0.73
CA GLU A 54 4.54 10.56 -0.50
C GLU A 54 3.02 10.46 -0.69
N ILE A 55 2.26 10.27 0.39
CA ILE A 55 0.81 10.32 0.34
C ILE A 55 0.33 11.67 -0.21
N ARG A 56 0.80 12.78 0.37
CA ARG A 56 0.34 14.12 0.00
C ARG A 56 0.78 14.54 -1.40
N CYS A 57 2.03 14.24 -1.76
CA CYS A 57 2.64 14.74 -2.99
C CYS A 57 2.53 13.78 -4.18
N SER A 58 2.30 12.48 -3.94
CA SER A 58 2.16 11.47 -4.99
C SER A 58 0.72 10.96 -5.13
N VAL A 59 0.09 10.50 -4.04
CA VAL A 59 -1.28 9.96 -4.11
C VAL A 59 -2.32 11.07 -4.23
N LEU A 60 -2.16 12.13 -3.44
CA LEU A 60 -3.06 13.28 -3.39
C LEU A 60 -2.51 14.50 -4.15
N ASN A 61 -1.78 14.22 -5.22
CA ASN A 61 -1.18 15.26 -6.06
C ASN A 61 -2.27 16.12 -6.72
N ASP A 62 -1.94 17.38 -7.00
CA ASP A 62 -2.92 18.36 -7.53
C ASP A 62 -3.35 18.06 -8.98
N LYS A 63 -2.60 17.25 -9.72
CA LYS A 63 -2.98 16.85 -11.08
C LYS A 63 -4.14 15.86 -11.05
N ASP A 64 -4.04 14.82 -10.24
CA ASP A 64 -5.07 13.77 -10.14
C ASP A 64 -6.21 14.16 -9.18
N CYS A 65 -5.91 14.91 -8.12
CA CYS A 65 -6.85 15.38 -7.10
C CYS A 65 -6.73 16.91 -6.90
N PRO A 66 -7.33 17.74 -7.79
CA PRO A 66 -7.08 19.19 -7.83
C PRO A 66 -7.68 19.98 -6.66
N ASP A 67 -8.60 19.38 -5.88
CA ASP A 67 -9.31 20.07 -4.80
C ASP A 67 -9.46 19.20 -3.55
N LYS A 68 -9.90 19.83 -2.46
CA LYS A 68 -10.06 19.13 -1.16
C LYS A 68 -11.05 17.98 -1.23
N ALA A 69 -12.14 18.11 -2.00
CA ALA A 69 -13.17 17.08 -2.13
C ALA A 69 -12.60 15.81 -2.78
N SER A 70 -11.92 15.95 -3.93
CA SER A 70 -11.27 14.83 -4.62
C SER A 70 -10.18 14.20 -3.78
N LYS A 71 -9.35 15.00 -3.09
CA LYS A 71 -8.34 14.48 -2.15
C LYS A 71 -8.96 13.73 -0.98
N TYR A 72 -10.07 14.24 -0.42
CA TYR A 72 -10.76 13.59 0.70
C TYR A 72 -11.32 12.23 0.29
N HIS A 73 -12.00 12.18 -0.86
CA HIS A 73 -12.57 10.92 -1.36
C HIS A 73 -11.51 9.91 -1.76
N GLN A 74 -10.36 10.35 -2.31
CA GLN A 74 -9.21 9.48 -2.53
C GLN A 74 -8.65 8.96 -1.21
N ALA A 75 -8.46 9.82 -0.21
CA ALA A 75 -8.00 9.41 1.12
C ALA A 75 -8.98 8.45 1.82
N LYS A 76 -10.30 8.65 1.65
CA LYS A 76 -11.35 7.73 2.15
C LYS A 76 -11.25 6.35 1.49
N LEU A 77 -11.00 6.31 0.18
CA LEU A 77 -10.79 5.06 -0.55
C LEU A 77 -9.55 4.32 -0.03
N GLU A 78 -8.39 5.00 0.02
CA GLU A 78 -7.14 4.40 0.49
C GLU A 78 -7.24 3.89 1.93
N GLN A 79 -7.86 4.68 2.83
CA GLN A 79 -8.12 4.26 4.21
C GLN A 79 -8.96 2.96 4.26
N THR A 80 -9.97 2.85 3.40
CA THR A 80 -10.84 1.67 3.33
C THR A 80 -10.06 0.45 2.83
N VAL A 81 -9.25 0.62 1.77
CA VAL A 81 -8.39 -0.44 1.24
C VAL A 81 -7.42 -0.97 2.30
N PHE A 82 -6.77 -0.09 3.06
CA PHE A 82 -5.88 -0.51 4.15
C PHE A 82 -6.62 -1.24 5.28
N PHE A 83 -7.86 -0.84 5.57
CA PHE A 83 -8.69 -1.52 6.56
C PHE A 83 -9.09 -2.93 6.10
N GLU A 84 -9.55 -3.07 4.86
CA GLU A 84 -9.88 -4.38 4.26
C GLU A 84 -8.67 -5.32 4.24
N GLN A 85 -7.49 -4.81 3.86
CA GLN A 85 -6.26 -5.58 3.89
C GLN A 85 -5.85 -5.99 5.31
N LEU A 86 -6.06 -5.13 6.32
CA LEU A 86 -5.80 -5.48 7.71
C LEU A 86 -6.75 -6.59 8.18
N LEU A 87 -8.02 -6.53 7.78
CA LEU A 87 -9.00 -7.56 8.07
C LEU A 87 -8.61 -8.90 7.43
N GLN A 88 -8.24 -8.89 6.14
CA GLN A 88 -7.77 -10.07 5.43
C GLN A 88 -6.52 -10.68 6.09
N LEU A 89 -5.53 -9.85 6.43
CA LEU A 89 -4.33 -10.25 7.15
C LEU A 89 -4.69 -10.92 8.49
N SER A 90 -5.74 -10.45 9.18
CA SER A 90 -6.20 -11.04 10.43
C SER A 90 -6.73 -12.47 10.25
N PHE A 91 -7.43 -12.75 9.14
CA PHE A 91 -7.94 -14.10 8.86
C PHE A 91 -6.80 -15.05 8.57
N GLU A 92 -5.87 -14.64 7.70
CA GLU A 92 -4.69 -15.42 7.34
C GLU A 92 -3.81 -15.70 8.56
N TYR A 93 -3.64 -14.70 9.44
CA TYR A 93 -2.82 -14.83 10.64
C TYR A 93 -3.37 -15.91 11.58
N ARG A 94 -4.70 -15.92 11.78
CA ARG A 94 -5.36 -16.94 12.61
C ARG A 94 -5.29 -18.34 11.99
N LYS A 95 -5.41 -18.45 10.66
CA LYS A 95 -5.22 -19.73 9.95
C LYS A 95 -3.80 -20.26 10.17
N LYS A 96 -2.78 -19.43 9.97
CA LYS A 96 -1.38 -19.81 10.18
C LYS A 96 -1.07 -20.18 11.62
N GLN A 97 -1.75 -19.59 12.60
CA GLN A 97 -1.65 -20.04 14.00
C GLN A 97 -2.18 -21.46 14.19
N GLN A 98 -3.24 -21.86 13.50
CA GLN A 98 -3.71 -23.25 13.56
C GLN A 98 -2.79 -24.20 12.80
N GLU A 99 -2.24 -23.77 11.65
CA GLU A 99 -1.20 -24.53 10.95
C GLU A 99 0.02 -24.77 11.84
N LEU A 100 0.42 -23.79 12.64
CA LEU A 100 1.48 -23.93 13.64
C LEU A 100 1.13 -24.98 14.70
N ASN A 101 -0.07 -24.94 15.26
CA ASN A 101 -0.52 -25.94 16.24
C ASN A 101 -0.53 -27.36 15.65
N ILE A 102 -0.97 -27.51 14.40
CA ILE A 102 -0.94 -28.79 13.68
C ILE A 102 0.51 -29.26 13.52
N LYS A 103 1.42 -28.34 13.17
CA LYS A 103 2.84 -28.66 13.02
C LYS A 103 3.46 -29.15 14.32
N GLU A 104 3.10 -28.53 15.44
CA GLU A 104 3.54 -28.94 16.78
C GLU A 104 3.04 -30.35 17.12
N ALA A 105 1.78 -30.67 16.82
CA ALA A 105 1.26 -32.03 17.03
C ALA A 105 1.93 -33.09 16.13
N GLU A 106 2.24 -32.75 14.87
CA GLU A 106 2.98 -33.64 13.96
C GLU A 106 4.39 -33.95 14.49
N ILE A 107 5.06 -32.95 15.09
CA ILE A 107 6.36 -33.10 15.74
C ILE A 107 6.25 -34.06 16.93
N GLU A 108 5.29 -33.83 17.84
CA GLU A 108 5.05 -34.70 19.00
C GLU A 108 4.76 -36.16 18.58
N GLU A 109 4.01 -36.37 17.49
CA GLU A 109 3.73 -37.71 16.96
C GLU A 109 5.00 -38.42 16.47
N ILE A 110 5.92 -37.70 15.83
CA ILE A 110 7.20 -38.25 15.37
C ILE A 110 8.12 -38.55 16.57
N GLU A 111 8.15 -37.67 17.56
CA GLU A 111 8.90 -37.87 18.81
C GLU A 111 8.42 -39.12 19.56
N ASP A 112 7.10 -39.33 19.67
CA ASP A 112 6.53 -40.53 20.30
C ASP A 112 6.96 -41.80 19.54
N LYS A 113 6.88 -41.80 18.20
CA LYS A 113 7.35 -42.93 17.37
C LYS A 113 8.83 -43.25 17.60
N LEU A 114 9.67 -42.22 17.79
CA LEU A 114 11.11 -42.39 18.05
C LEU A 114 11.41 -43.09 19.38
N THR A 115 10.47 -43.13 20.33
CA THR A 115 10.63 -43.87 21.59
C THR A 115 10.51 -45.40 21.45
N GLY A 116 9.99 -45.87 20.30
CA GLY A 116 9.79 -47.28 20.02
C GLY A 116 11.08 -48.07 19.79
N ASN A 117 10.97 -49.40 19.82
CA ASN A 117 12.08 -50.28 19.44
C ASN A 117 12.20 -50.36 17.91
N LEU A 118 13.02 -49.47 17.35
CA LEU A 118 13.18 -49.26 15.90
C LEU A 118 14.53 -49.73 15.40
N LYS A 119 14.58 -50.10 14.12
CA LYS A 119 15.86 -50.33 13.44
C LYS A 119 16.56 -49.00 13.17
N LEU A 120 17.89 -49.02 13.09
CA LEU A 120 18.70 -47.82 12.90
C LEU A 120 18.29 -46.96 11.68
N TYR A 121 17.91 -47.57 10.56
CA TYR A 121 17.50 -46.81 9.37
C TYR A 121 16.13 -46.13 9.55
N GLU A 122 15.25 -46.69 10.40
CA GLU A 122 13.93 -46.13 10.71
C GLU A 122 14.08 -44.91 11.60
N VAL A 123 14.96 -45.00 12.61
CA VAL A 123 15.36 -43.86 13.46
C VAL A 123 15.89 -42.72 12.59
N LYS A 124 16.87 -42.99 11.71
CA LYS A 124 17.42 -41.96 10.81
C LYS A 124 16.37 -41.28 9.92
N LYS A 125 15.37 -42.04 9.45
CA LYS A 125 14.29 -41.49 8.62
C LYS A 125 13.38 -40.58 9.45
N LEU A 126 12.97 -41.03 10.64
CA LEU A 126 12.10 -40.26 11.53
C LEU A 126 12.82 -39.00 12.05
N GLU A 127 14.10 -39.07 12.39
CA GLU A 127 14.90 -37.88 12.75
C GLU A 127 14.97 -36.86 11.60
N ALA A 128 15.13 -37.33 10.35
CA ALA A 128 15.11 -36.44 9.20
C ALA A 128 13.73 -35.80 9.00
N GLU A 129 12.64 -36.56 9.18
CA GLU A 129 11.27 -36.06 9.10
C GLU A 129 10.99 -35.03 10.21
N LEU A 130 11.40 -35.32 11.44
CA LEU A 130 11.31 -34.40 12.59
C LEU A 130 12.01 -33.07 12.28
N ASN A 131 13.24 -33.12 11.77
CA ASN A 131 14.00 -31.93 11.39
C ASN A 131 13.28 -31.10 10.31
N ILE A 132 12.66 -31.76 9.32
CA ILE A 132 11.85 -31.06 8.30
C ILE A 132 10.68 -30.33 8.96
N LYS A 133 9.95 -31.00 9.87
CA LYS A 133 8.81 -30.40 10.57
C LYS A 133 9.20 -29.22 11.46
N GLU A 134 10.34 -29.31 12.14
CA GLU A 134 10.90 -28.20 12.92
C GLU A 134 11.26 -26.99 12.03
N ILE A 135 11.81 -27.22 10.84
CA ILE A 135 12.07 -26.14 9.88
C ILE A 135 10.76 -25.51 9.40
N GLU A 136 9.77 -26.31 9.01
CA GLU A 136 8.44 -25.81 8.61
C GLU A 136 7.78 -24.99 9.73
N LYS A 137 7.93 -25.42 10.99
CA LYS A 137 7.47 -24.69 12.18
C LYS A 137 8.16 -23.32 12.29
N GLN A 138 9.49 -23.28 12.13
CA GLN A 138 10.26 -22.03 12.15
C GLN A 138 9.81 -21.06 11.04
N GLU A 139 9.57 -21.56 9.83
CA GLU A 139 9.05 -20.76 8.71
C GLU A 139 7.66 -20.16 9.02
N LEU A 140 6.77 -20.95 9.64
CA LEU A 140 5.46 -20.47 10.08
C LEU A 140 5.58 -19.36 11.13
N ILE A 141 6.46 -19.55 12.13
CA ILE A 141 6.74 -18.54 13.16
C ILE A 141 7.28 -17.26 12.52
N TYR A 142 8.24 -17.37 11.60
CA TYR A 142 8.74 -16.23 10.82
C TYR A 142 7.61 -15.50 10.10
N GLY A 143 6.78 -16.24 9.37
CA GLY A 143 5.65 -15.70 8.62
C GLY A 143 4.68 -14.94 9.52
N LEU A 144 4.30 -15.51 10.66
CA LEU A 144 3.45 -14.87 11.66
C LEU A 144 4.07 -13.56 12.16
N LYS A 145 5.38 -13.51 12.39
CA LYS A 145 6.07 -12.28 12.83
C LYS A 145 6.06 -11.19 11.77
N ASN A 146 6.32 -11.54 10.52
CA ASN A 146 6.23 -10.58 9.42
C ASN A 146 4.81 -10.02 9.28
N MET A 147 3.78 -10.85 9.46
CA MET A 147 2.39 -10.40 9.45
C MET A 147 2.11 -9.40 10.59
N GLN A 148 2.71 -9.56 11.77
CA GLN A 148 2.57 -8.59 12.85
C GLN A 148 3.18 -7.23 12.51
N ILE A 149 4.36 -7.22 11.87
CA ILE A 149 5.01 -5.98 11.40
C ILE A 149 4.12 -5.28 10.38
N GLN A 150 3.65 -6.05 9.39
CA GLN A 150 2.71 -5.58 8.38
C GLN A 150 1.41 -5.04 8.98
N GLY A 151 0.89 -5.66 10.04
CA GLY A 151 -0.29 -5.17 10.76
C GLY A 151 -0.06 -3.81 11.40
N LYS A 152 1.09 -3.60 12.07
CA LYS A 152 1.46 -2.30 12.67
C LYS A 152 1.55 -1.19 11.61
N GLU A 153 2.21 -1.46 10.50
CA GLU A 153 2.35 -0.49 9.42
C GLU A 153 1.01 -0.15 8.75
N ARG A 154 0.07 -1.09 8.67
CA ARG A 154 -1.30 -0.80 8.22
C ARG A 154 -2.06 0.10 9.19
N VAL A 155 -1.85 -0.05 10.50
CA VAL A 155 -2.44 0.88 11.48
C VAL A 155 -1.87 2.28 11.32
N ARG A 156 -0.54 2.43 11.14
CA ARG A 156 0.10 3.72 10.83
C ARG A 156 -0.54 4.40 9.60
N GLU A 157 -0.76 3.64 8.53
CA GLU A 157 -1.46 4.12 7.34
C GLU A 157 -2.89 4.58 7.67
N LEU A 158 -3.68 3.76 8.37
CA LEU A 158 -5.05 4.11 8.77
C LEU A 158 -5.12 5.42 9.57
N GLU A 159 -4.19 5.61 10.50
CA GLU A 159 -4.05 6.84 11.30
C GLU A 159 -3.67 8.04 10.41
N THR A 160 -2.71 7.85 9.50
CA THR A 160 -2.26 8.90 8.57
C THR A 160 -3.40 9.35 7.65
N TRP A 161 -4.13 8.41 7.06
CA TRP A 161 -5.30 8.72 6.24
C TRP A 161 -6.42 9.37 7.04
N SER A 162 -6.63 8.95 8.29
CA SER A 162 -7.61 9.58 9.18
C SER A 162 -7.28 11.04 9.46
N LYS A 163 -6.01 11.33 9.77
CA LYS A 163 -5.50 12.69 9.99
C LYS A 163 -5.71 13.55 8.75
N ILE A 164 -5.26 13.07 7.58
CA ILE A 164 -5.37 13.82 6.32
C ILE A 164 -6.83 14.13 5.97
N LYS A 165 -7.74 13.17 6.11
CA LYS A 165 -9.17 13.40 5.87
C LYS A 165 -9.73 14.50 6.77
N ALA A 166 -9.35 14.51 8.05
CA ALA A 166 -9.80 15.55 8.99
C ALA A 166 -9.27 16.94 8.61
N GLU A 167 -8.04 17.05 8.10
CA GLU A 167 -7.47 18.32 7.61
C GLU A 167 -8.12 18.81 6.32
N LEU A 168 -8.56 17.91 5.45
CA LEU A 168 -9.20 18.23 4.18
C LEU A 168 -10.67 18.63 4.35
N ASP A 169 -11.35 18.11 5.37
CA ASP A 169 -12.75 18.38 5.65
C ASP A 169 -12.93 19.79 6.26
N ASP A 170 -13.29 20.75 5.42
CA ASP A 170 -13.65 22.11 5.82
C ASP A 170 -15.16 22.37 5.78
N GLY A 171 -15.97 21.30 5.61
CA GLY A 171 -17.43 21.40 5.50
C GLY A 171 -17.95 21.93 4.16
N SER A 172 -17.10 22.19 3.16
CA SER A 172 -17.52 22.73 1.86
C SER A 172 -18.02 21.69 0.85
N PHE A 173 -17.90 20.39 1.15
CA PHE A 173 -18.24 19.30 0.24
C PHE A 173 -18.96 18.12 0.91
N ASP A 174 -19.68 17.33 0.11
CA ASP A 174 -20.34 16.10 0.55
C ASP A 174 -19.31 14.97 0.72
N LYS A 175 -19.27 14.38 1.92
CA LYS A 175 -18.34 13.32 2.33
C LYS A 175 -18.84 11.92 2.04
N ASP A 176 -20.14 11.78 1.80
CA ASP A 176 -20.82 10.50 1.64
C ASP A 176 -21.09 10.21 0.17
N ASN A 177 -21.28 11.25 -0.65
CA ASN A 177 -21.43 11.12 -2.09
C ASN A 177 -20.25 11.74 -2.85
N LYS A 178 -19.32 10.87 -3.32
CA LYS A 178 -18.19 11.28 -4.17
C LYS A 178 -18.62 11.98 -5.45
N ASP A 179 -19.74 11.54 -6.04
CA ASP A 179 -20.20 12.04 -7.34
C ASP A 179 -20.65 13.52 -7.30
N SER A 180 -21.00 14.03 -6.12
CA SER A 180 -21.43 15.42 -5.91
C SER A 180 -20.46 16.48 -6.50
N ASN A 181 -19.16 16.25 -6.36
CA ASN A 181 -18.08 17.14 -6.82
C ASN A 181 -17.23 16.51 -7.94
N GLN A 182 -17.43 15.22 -8.24
CA GLN A 182 -16.60 14.47 -9.17
C GLN A 182 -16.52 15.14 -10.55
N LEU A 183 -17.65 15.62 -11.08
CA LEU A 183 -17.68 16.30 -12.37
C LEU A 183 -16.76 17.52 -12.39
N VAL A 184 -16.81 18.36 -11.35
CA VAL A 184 -16.01 19.60 -11.26
C VAL A 184 -14.53 19.27 -11.09
N SER A 185 -14.18 18.37 -10.17
CA SER A 185 -12.79 17.96 -9.93
C SER A 185 -12.17 17.32 -11.17
N MET A 186 -12.89 16.43 -11.85
CA MET A 186 -12.43 15.83 -13.11
C MET A 186 -12.27 16.88 -14.21
N THR A 187 -13.19 17.83 -14.30
CA THR A 187 -13.13 18.90 -15.30
C THR A 187 -11.88 19.76 -15.09
N ARG A 188 -11.55 20.13 -13.84
CA ARG A 188 -10.31 20.85 -13.51
C ARG A 188 -9.07 20.08 -13.95
N ARG A 189 -9.00 18.79 -13.61
CA ARG A 189 -7.90 17.92 -14.06
C ARG A 189 -7.75 17.93 -15.58
N TYR A 190 -8.82 17.66 -16.31
CA TYR A 190 -8.75 17.51 -17.76
C TYR A 190 -8.60 18.84 -18.51
N ILE A 191 -9.04 19.96 -17.95
CA ILE A 191 -8.67 21.30 -18.45
C ILE A 191 -7.15 21.47 -18.41
N GLN A 192 -6.51 21.17 -17.27
CA GLN A 192 -5.07 21.32 -17.11
C GLN A 192 -4.30 20.36 -18.04
N GLU A 193 -4.70 19.09 -18.09
CA GLU A 193 -4.07 18.09 -18.97
C GLU A 193 -4.22 18.48 -20.45
N ALA A 194 -5.42 18.88 -20.89
CA ALA A 194 -5.69 19.29 -22.27
C ALA A 194 -4.94 20.57 -22.66
N PHE A 195 -4.86 21.55 -21.76
CA PHE A 195 -4.07 22.76 -21.98
C PHE A 195 -2.59 22.40 -22.20
N ASN A 196 -2.02 21.56 -21.33
CA ASN A 196 -0.61 21.16 -21.42
C ASN A 196 -0.31 20.44 -22.74
N VAL A 197 -1.11 19.44 -23.14
CA VAL A 197 -0.84 18.69 -24.38
C VAL A 197 -1.10 19.48 -25.66
N THR A 198 -1.90 20.55 -25.58
CA THR A 198 -2.18 21.43 -26.73
C THR A 198 -1.10 22.52 -26.89
N HIS A 199 -0.52 23.00 -25.79
CA HIS A 199 0.43 24.12 -25.80
C HIS A 199 1.90 23.70 -25.64
N MET A 200 2.17 22.45 -25.24
CA MET A 200 3.52 21.89 -25.19
C MET A 200 3.78 21.09 -26.47
N GLY A 201 4.56 21.66 -27.39
CA GLY A 201 4.67 21.26 -28.80
C GLY A 201 5.37 19.94 -29.15
N ASN A 202 5.05 18.82 -28.50
CA ASN A 202 5.53 17.48 -28.91
C ASN A 202 4.42 16.43 -28.72
N GLN A 203 3.71 16.09 -29.81
CA GLN A 203 2.65 15.07 -29.83
C GLN A 203 3.14 13.76 -30.46
N SER A 204 4.11 13.09 -29.83
CA SER A 204 4.54 11.75 -30.29
C SER A 204 3.52 10.65 -29.96
N ASP A 205 2.65 10.87 -28.97
CA ASP A 205 1.55 9.96 -28.60
C ASP A 205 0.18 10.56 -28.99
N THR A 206 -0.23 10.27 -30.21
CA THR A 206 -1.54 10.70 -30.74
C THR A 206 -2.72 10.06 -30.00
N ALA A 207 -2.57 8.83 -29.49
CA ALA A 207 -3.64 8.13 -28.81
C ALA A 207 -3.92 8.74 -27.42
N GLY A 208 -2.86 8.98 -26.64
CA GLY A 208 -2.94 9.69 -25.36
C GLY A 208 -3.49 11.11 -25.53
N TYR A 209 -3.01 11.84 -26.53
CA TYR A 209 -3.54 13.17 -26.89
C TYR A 209 -5.05 13.14 -27.14
N ASN A 210 -5.52 12.26 -28.04
CA ASN A 210 -6.93 12.17 -28.40
C ASN A 210 -7.81 11.81 -27.20
N ASN A 211 -7.34 10.92 -26.31
CA ASN A 211 -8.08 10.56 -25.10
C ASN A 211 -8.22 11.74 -24.14
N ILE A 212 -7.14 12.49 -23.88
CA ILE A 212 -7.17 13.67 -23.01
C ILE A 212 -8.14 14.72 -23.57
N ILE A 213 -8.03 15.03 -24.86
CA ILE A 213 -8.90 16.01 -25.52
C ILE A 213 -10.37 15.57 -25.51
N ALA A 214 -10.65 14.28 -25.78
CA ALA A 214 -12.02 13.77 -25.75
C ALA A 214 -12.66 13.87 -24.36
N GLN A 215 -11.90 13.57 -23.30
CA GLN A 215 -12.38 13.69 -21.92
C GLN A 215 -12.59 15.15 -21.52
N PHE A 216 -11.66 16.04 -21.86
CA PHE A 216 -11.82 17.49 -21.68
C PHE A 216 -13.11 18.01 -22.33
N TYR A 217 -13.36 17.70 -23.61
CA TYR A 217 -14.59 18.14 -24.28
C TYR A 217 -15.86 17.57 -23.64
N SER A 218 -15.85 16.30 -23.25
CA SER A 218 -17.01 15.65 -22.65
C SER A 218 -17.35 16.26 -21.29
N LEU A 219 -16.34 16.45 -20.43
CA LEU A 219 -16.49 17.00 -19.10
C LEU A 219 -16.92 18.47 -19.12
N CYS A 220 -16.29 19.30 -19.96
CA CYS A 220 -16.69 20.71 -20.08
C CYS A 220 -18.12 20.86 -20.63
N LYS A 221 -18.53 20.07 -21.62
CA LYS A 221 -19.93 20.09 -22.12
C LYS A 221 -20.92 19.72 -21.03
N GLU A 222 -20.60 18.71 -20.22
CA GLU A 222 -21.45 18.30 -19.11
C GLU A 222 -21.51 19.38 -18.01
N CYS A 223 -20.38 20.01 -17.68
CA CYS A 223 -20.32 21.16 -16.78
C CYS A 223 -21.19 22.32 -17.29
N ILE A 224 -21.15 22.64 -18.57
CA ILE A 224 -22.00 23.69 -19.18
C ILE A 224 -23.48 23.29 -19.06
N ALA A 225 -23.84 22.07 -19.45
CA ALA A 225 -25.22 21.59 -19.38
C ALA A 225 -25.79 21.60 -17.95
N ARG A 226 -24.96 21.30 -16.95
CA ARG A 226 -25.32 21.31 -15.53
C ARG A 226 -25.08 22.65 -14.83
N LYS A 227 -24.68 23.71 -15.55
CA LYS A 227 -24.36 25.04 -15.00
C LYS A 227 -23.30 25.00 -13.88
N LYS A 228 -22.29 24.15 -14.04
CA LYS A 228 -21.13 23.97 -13.14
C LYS A 228 -19.82 24.47 -13.74
N MET A 229 -19.85 25.11 -14.91
CA MET A 229 -18.64 25.53 -15.60
C MET A 229 -17.88 26.62 -14.84
N ASP A 230 -18.59 27.61 -14.29
CA ASP A 230 -17.98 28.69 -13.49
C ASP A 230 -17.28 28.15 -12.24
N GLU A 231 -17.89 27.16 -11.58
CA GLU A 231 -17.30 26.47 -10.44
C GLU A 231 -15.99 25.76 -10.83
N ALA A 232 -15.96 25.07 -11.98
CA ALA A 232 -14.75 24.43 -12.49
C ALA A 232 -13.66 25.46 -12.83
N LEU A 233 -14.02 26.56 -13.51
CA LEU A 233 -13.09 27.61 -13.93
C LEU A 233 -12.55 28.45 -12.77
N SER A 234 -13.29 28.59 -11.67
CA SER A 234 -12.85 29.36 -10.49
C SER A 234 -11.48 28.92 -9.95
N TYR A 235 -11.11 27.64 -10.13
CA TYR A 235 -9.80 27.09 -9.74
C TYR A 235 -8.63 27.74 -10.51
N PHE A 236 -8.88 28.12 -11.76
CA PHE A 236 -7.87 28.69 -12.66
C PHE A 236 -7.81 30.22 -12.59
N GLY A 237 -8.76 30.89 -11.93
CA GLY A 237 -8.84 32.35 -11.85
C GLY A 237 -8.72 33.02 -13.22
N ASP A 238 -7.99 34.14 -13.29
CA ASP A 238 -7.74 34.90 -14.52
C ASP A 238 -6.53 34.37 -15.32
N SER A 239 -6.28 33.05 -15.26
CA SER A 239 -5.14 32.45 -15.98
C SER A 239 -5.42 32.26 -17.47
N GLN A 240 -4.34 32.12 -18.25
CA GLN A 240 -4.41 31.76 -19.67
C GLN A 240 -5.18 30.45 -19.92
N ILE A 241 -5.19 29.54 -18.93
CA ILE A 241 -5.96 28.30 -19.01
C ILE A 241 -7.46 28.60 -19.00
N ALA A 242 -7.91 29.46 -18.08
CA ALA A 242 -9.31 29.86 -18.01
C ALA A 242 -9.74 30.59 -19.29
N GLU A 243 -8.93 31.54 -19.77
CA GLU A 243 -9.18 32.25 -21.03
C GLU A 243 -9.28 31.30 -22.23
N TRP A 244 -8.38 30.31 -22.31
CA TRP A 244 -8.39 29.31 -23.37
C TRP A 244 -9.70 28.50 -23.36
N VAL A 245 -10.16 28.05 -22.19
CA VAL A 245 -11.41 27.30 -22.08
C VAL A 245 -12.61 28.16 -22.48
N VAL A 246 -12.66 29.42 -22.04
CA VAL A 246 -13.71 30.38 -22.44
C VAL A 246 -13.77 30.55 -23.96
N GLN A 247 -12.60 30.63 -24.62
CA GLN A 247 -12.52 30.72 -26.08
C GLN A 247 -12.96 29.43 -26.76
N VAL A 248 -12.50 28.26 -26.30
CA VAL A 248 -12.81 26.95 -26.90
C VAL A 248 -14.31 26.66 -26.89
N PHE A 249 -15.01 27.02 -25.82
CA PHE A 249 -16.45 26.75 -25.67
C PHE A 249 -17.35 27.96 -25.93
N ASN A 250 -16.80 29.10 -26.36
CA ASN A 250 -17.53 30.35 -26.58
C ASN A 250 -18.39 30.76 -25.37
N LEU A 251 -17.81 30.70 -24.15
CA LEU A 251 -18.54 30.96 -22.89
C LEU A 251 -18.75 32.45 -22.57
N ARG A 252 -18.56 33.35 -23.55
CA ARG A 252 -18.81 34.78 -23.30
C ARG A 252 -20.31 35.01 -23.23
N ASP A 253 -20.75 35.65 -22.15
CA ASP A 253 -22.15 36.01 -21.92
C ASP A 253 -22.76 36.72 -23.14
N ASP A 254 -23.90 36.23 -23.60
CA ASP A 254 -24.91 37.08 -24.24
C ASP A 254 -25.46 38.02 -23.16
N LYS A 255 -24.70 39.09 -22.87
CA LYS A 255 -25.03 40.32 -22.11
C LYS A 255 -25.93 40.23 -20.87
#